data_AF-A0A9P9WTM5-F1
#
_entry.id   AF-A0A9P9WTM5-F1
#
_cell.length_a   1.000
_cell.length_b   1.000
_cell.length_c   1.000
_cell.angle_alpha   90.00
_cell.angle_beta   90.00
_cell.angle_gamma   90.00
#
_symmetry.space_group_name_H-M   'P 1'
#
loop_
_entity.id
_entity.type
_entity.pdbx_description
1 polymer ?
#
loop_
_entity_poly.entity_id
_entity_poly.type
_entity_poly.pdbx_seq_one_letter_code
_entity_poly.pdbx_strand_id
1 'polypeptide(L)'
;MTTTTGQKRKRAPEDSATVVKSKVLIASLASSRDIASEVVPAPDEMGPQLQRIAASNRTPFEKKVWSLLCQIPPGHVSTYGLMSAHLGSSPRAVGNALRRNPFAPQVPCHRVVATGGALGGFKGHWSTNGEGITIDEKKRLLRKEGVKIDPAGRVLGTPWSGFT
;
A
#
# COMPACT_ATOMS: atom_id res chain seq x y z
N MET A 1 35.62 -19.22 52.36
CA MET A 1 37.10 -19.15 52.40
C MET A 1 37.56 -18.49 51.12
N THR A 2 38.25 -17.35 51.28
CA THR A 2 39.38 -16.83 50.46
C THR A 2 39.18 -16.64 48.94
N THR A 3 39.50 -15.53 48.26
CA THR A 3 39.93 -14.13 48.55
C THR A 3 40.22 -13.49 47.18
N THR A 4 39.87 -12.20 47.01
CA THR A 4 40.69 -11.07 46.48
C THR A 4 41.62 -11.31 45.27
N THR A 5 41.61 -10.51 44.20
CA THR A 5 42.38 -9.24 44.03
C THR A 5 42.43 -9.02 42.49
N GLY A 6 42.25 -7.86 41.84
CA GLY A 6 42.46 -6.47 42.22
C GLY A 6 43.62 -5.87 41.40
N GLN A 7 43.38 -4.71 40.81
CA GLN A 7 44.34 -3.67 40.36
C GLN A 7 44.92 -3.69 38.94
N LYS A 8 45.31 -2.57 38.30
CA LYS A 8 45.04 -1.11 38.36
C LYS A 8 46.07 -0.43 37.42
N ARG A 9 45.74 0.76 36.90
CA ARG A 9 46.61 1.87 36.41
C ARG A 9 47.05 1.76 34.92
N LYS A 10 47.19 2.84 34.14
CA LYS A 10 47.68 4.22 34.43
C LYS A 10 47.05 5.30 33.52
N ARG A 11 47.15 6.55 33.97
CA ARG A 11 46.73 7.83 33.35
C ARG A 11 47.85 8.48 32.51
N ALA A 12 47.40 9.25 31.50
CA ALA A 12 47.86 10.55 30.96
C ALA A 12 49.29 10.66 30.33
N PRO A 13 49.52 11.60 29.39
CA PRO A 13 49.48 13.06 29.66
C PRO A 13 48.64 13.91 28.68
N GLU A 14 48.49 15.18 29.08
CA GLU A 14 47.84 16.30 28.42
C GLU A 14 48.79 17.10 27.50
N ASP A 15 48.24 17.80 26.51
CA ASP A 15 48.62 19.11 25.93
C ASP A 15 47.91 19.25 24.56
N SER A 16 47.54 20.39 23.99
CA SER A 16 47.32 21.80 24.37
C SER A 16 46.84 22.47 23.08
N ALA A 17 45.95 23.48 23.18
CA ALA A 17 45.64 24.54 22.19
C ALA A 17 45.32 24.13 20.72
N THR A 18 44.26 24.63 20.08
CA THR A 18 44.21 26.02 19.61
C THR A 18 42.80 26.35 19.09
N VAL A 19 42.27 27.47 19.55
CA VAL A 19 41.05 28.12 19.05
C VAL A 19 41.31 28.70 17.66
N VAL A 20 40.53 28.29 16.65
CA VAL A 20 40.42 29.01 15.38
C VAL A 20 38.97 29.46 15.19
N LYS A 21 38.76 30.77 15.32
CA LYS A 21 37.49 31.44 15.02
C LYS A 21 37.33 31.54 13.51
N SER A 22 36.45 30.74 12.91
CA SER A 22 36.00 30.95 11.54
C SER A 22 34.56 31.45 11.54
N LYS A 23 34.46 32.77 11.41
CA LYS A 23 33.23 33.52 11.14
C LYS A 23 32.90 33.33 9.66
N VAL A 24 31.90 32.51 9.34
CA VAL A 24 31.36 32.41 7.98
C VAL A 24 29.93 32.92 7.97
N LEU A 25 29.71 33.80 7.00
CA LEU A 25 28.57 34.65 6.71
C LEU A 25 27.26 33.85 6.65
N ILE A 26 26.27 34.29 7.42
CA ILE A 26 24.87 33.86 7.32
C ILE A 26 24.30 34.42 6.01
N ALA A 27 24.21 33.57 5.00
CA ALA A 27 23.47 33.84 3.78
C ALA A 27 22.00 33.45 3.98
N SER A 28 21.14 34.46 3.96
CA SER A 28 19.69 34.38 3.88
C SER A 28 19.24 33.47 2.73
N LEU A 29 18.42 32.46 3.03
CA LEU A 29 17.51 31.84 2.07
C LEU A 29 16.15 31.60 2.73
N ALA A 30 15.14 31.96 1.95
CA ALA A 30 13.77 32.24 2.34
C ALA A 30 13.03 31.05 2.99
N SER A 31 12.05 31.43 3.82
CA SER A 31 11.00 30.58 4.37
C SER A 31 10.30 29.76 3.28
N SER A 32 10.63 28.49 3.16
CA SER A 32 9.84 27.52 2.40
C SER A 32 8.64 27.06 3.24
N ARG A 33 7.65 27.92 3.36
CA ARG A 33 6.26 27.45 3.30
C ARG A 33 6.06 27.08 1.84
N ASP A 34 5.87 25.79 1.59
CA ASP A 34 5.22 25.19 0.43
C ASP A 34 5.67 23.73 0.33
N ILE A 35 5.21 22.90 1.27
CA ILE A 35 4.92 21.51 0.90
C ILE A 35 3.45 21.55 0.54
N ALA A 36 3.24 21.80 -0.74
CA ALA A 36 1.99 21.64 -1.44
C ALA A 36 1.30 20.36 -0.95
N SER A 37 0.05 20.53 -0.54
CA SER A 37 -1.06 19.60 -0.79
C SER A 37 -0.67 18.54 -1.83
N GLU A 38 -0.21 17.38 -1.38
CA GLU A 38 0.06 16.28 -2.29
C GLU A 38 -1.25 15.88 -2.96
N VAL A 39 -1.24 16.09 -4.27
CA VAL A 39 -2.26 15.82 -5.27
C VAL A 39 -3.07 14.57 -4.93
N VAL A 40 -4.26 14.78 -4.37
CA VAL A 40 -5.35 13.79 -4.44
C VAL A 40 -5.76 13.77 -5.92
N PRO A 41 -5.61 12.65 -6.66
CA PRO A 41 -6.06 12.60 -8.04
C PRO A 41 -7.54 12.98 -8.09
N ALA A 42 -7.88 13.85 -9.05
CA ALA A 42 -9.21 14.44 -9.17
C ALA A 42 -10.31 13.36 -9.17
N PRO A 43 -11.45 13.57 -8.49
CA PRO A 43 -12.49 12.57 -8.30
C PRO A 43 -13.36 12.29 -9.55
N ASP A 44 -12.79 12.10 -10.75
CA ASP A 44 -13.57 11.77 -11.95
C ASP A 44 -13.07 10.63 -12.86
N GLU A 45 -11.89 10.04 -12.65
CA GLU A 45 -11.34 9.09 -13.63
C GLU A 45 -12.16 7.79 -13.80
N MET A 46 -13.07 7.49 -12.86
CA MET A 46 -13.93 6.30 -12.87
C MET A 46 -15.42 6.57 -13.14
N GLY A 47 -15.79 7.80 -13.55
CA GLY A 47 -17.18 8.18 -13.84
C GLY A 47 -17.94 7.18 -14.73
N PRO A 48 -17.40 6.80 -15.92
CA PRO A 48 -18.06 5.83 -16.80
C PRO A 48 -18.27 4.45 -16.16
N GLN A 49 -17.33 3.98 -15.34
CA GLN A 49 -17.39 2.70 -14.63
C GLN A 49 -18.49 2.74 -13.57
N LEU A 50 -18.56 3.81 -12.79
CA LEU A 50 -19.59 4.02 -11.78
C LEU A 50 -20.99 4.07 -12.41
N GLN A 51 -21.14 4.76 -13.55
CA GLN A 51 -22.40 4.78 -14.30
C GLN A 51 -22.81 3.37 -14.77
N ARG A 52 -21.88 2.58 -15.33
CA ARG A 52 -22.16 1.19 -15.74
C ARG A 52 -22.54 0.30 -14.55
N ILE A 53 -21.85 0.44 -13.43
CA ILE A 53 -22.18 -0.29 -12.19
C ILE A 53 -23.59 0.05 -11.74
N ALA A 54 -23.93 1.35 -11.67
CA ALA A 54 -25.23 1.84 -11.25
C ALA A 54 -26.36 1.30 -12.15
N ALA A 55 -26.16 1.34 -13.48
CA ALA A 55 -27.14 0.89 -14.47
C ALA A 55 -27.30 -0.63 -14.58
N SER A 56 -26.40 -1.42 -14.00
CA SER A 56 -26.44 -2.89 -14.12
C SER A 56 -27.57 -3.56 -13.34
N ASN A 57 -27.93 -4.80 -13.69
CA ASN A 57 -28.93 -5.61 -12.99
C ASN A 57 -28.37 -6.38 -11.77
N ARG A 58 -27.26 -5.93 -11.21
CA ARG A 58 -26.52 -6.61 -10.13
C ARG A 58 -27.06 -6.25 -8.76
N THR A 59 -26.73 -7.07 -7.76
CA THR A 59 -27.26 -6.85 -6.40
C THR A 59 -26.76 -5.53 -5.81
N PRO A 60 -27.51 -4.89 -4.89
CA PRO A 60 -27.07 -3.67 -4.23
C PRO A 60 -25.72 -3.82 -3.55
N PHE A 61 -25.45 -4.98 -2.94
CA PHE A 61 -24.17 -5.27 -2.30
C PHE A 61 -23.01 -5.34 -3.30
N GLU A 62 -23.19 -6.02 -4.43
CA GLU A 62 -22.17 -6.07 -5.48
C GLU A 62 -21.84 -4.69 -6.05
N LYS A 63 -22.87 -3.88 -6.32
CA LYS A 63 -22.68 -2.50 -6.78
C LYS A 63 -21.88 -1.69 -5.77
N LYS A 64 -22.20 -1.77 -4.47
CA LYS A 64 -21.43 -1.10 -3.40
C LYS A 64 -19.96 -1.54 -3.37
N VAL A 65 -19.69 -2.85 -3.46
CA VAL A 65 -18.32 -3.38 -3.49
C VAL A 65 -17.54 -2.84 -4.68
N TRP A 66 -18.14 -2.81 -5.87
CA TRP A 66 -17.45 -2.35 -7.09
C TRP A 66 -17.27 -0.83 -7.12
N SER A 67 -18.22 -0.05 -6.61
CA SER A 67 -18.05 1.40 -6.46
C SER A 67 -16.93 1.72 -5.48
N LEU A 68 -16.86 1.02 -4.35
CA LEU A 68 -15.77 1.16 -3.38
C LEU A 68 -14.43 0.77 -3.99
N LEU A 69 -14.39 -0.31 -4.77
CA LEU A 69 -13.20 -0.76 -5.48
C LEU A 69 -12.64 0.30 -6.43
N CYS A 70 -13.50 1.08 -7.09
CA CYS A 70 -13.09 2.18 -7.98
C CYS A 70 -12.39 3.33 -7.25
N GLN A 71 -12.47 3.42 -5.92
CA GLN A 71 -11.73 4.43 -5.15
C GLN A 71 -10.25 4.09 -4.98
N ILE A 72 -9.85 2.82 -5.14
CA ILE A 72 -8.43 2.41 -4.99
C ILE A 72 -7.63 2.96 -6.18
N PRO A 73 -6.66 3.87 -5.98
CA PRO A 73 -5.92 4.46 -7.10
C PRO A 73 -5.04 3.44 -7.83
N PRO A 74 -4.69 3.67 -9.11
CA PRO A 74 -3.63 2.92 -9.77
C PRO A 74 -2.34 2.92 -8.93
N GLY A 75 -1.62 1.80 -8.94
CA GLY A 75 -0.37 1.64 -8.19
C GLY A 75 -0.57 1.34 -6.71
N HIS A 76 -1.81 1.33 -6.23
CA HIS A 76 -2.18 0.98 -4.87
C HIS A 76 -2.98 -0.33 -4.85
N VAL A 77 -2.87 -1.06 -3.74
CA VAL A 77 -3.71 -2.22 -3.44
C VAL A 77 -4.38 -2.04 -2.09
N SER A 78 -5.59 -2.57 -1.94
CA SER A 78 -6.22 -2.74 -0.63
C SER A 78 -6.43 -4.22 -0.34
N THR A 79 -6.97 -4.54 0.84
CA THR A 79 -7.24 -5.92 1.24
C THR A 79 -8.73 -6.21 1.33
N TYR A 80 -9.09 -7.49 1.16
CA TYR A 80 -10.45 -7.94 1.44
C TYR A 80 -10.91 -7.55 2.85
N GLY A 81 -10.00 -7.58 3.82
CA GLY A 81 -10.24 -7.17 5.20
C GLY A 81 -10.66 -5.70 5.32
N LEU A 82 -9.84 -4.79 4.78
CA LEU A 82 -10.11 -3.35 4.83
C LEU A 82 -11.42 -2.99 4.12
N MET A 83 -11.65 -3.53 2.93
CA MET A 83 -12.91 -3.31 2.21
C MET A 83 -14.11 -3.82 3.00
N SER A 84 -14.01 -5.03 3.58
CA SER A 84 -15.11 -5.59 4.34
C SER A 84 -15.40 -4.82 5.62
N ALA A 85 -14.37 -4.31 6.31
CA ALA A 85 -14.52 -3.47 7.49
C ALA A 85 -15.25 -2.16 7.14
N HIS A 86 -14.84 -1.50 6.05
CA HIS A 86 -15.49 -0.28 5.59
C HIS A 86 -16.96 -0.50 5.19
N LEU A 87 -17.28 -1.65 4.58
CA LEU A 87 -18.64 -1.99 4.16
C LEU A 87 -19.53 -2.58 5.26
N GLY A 88 -19.00 -2.83 6.46
CA GLY A 88 -19.72 -3.57 7.51
C GLY A 88 -20.10 -5.00 7.07
N SER A 89 -19.18 -5.69 6.40
CA SER A 89 -19.39 -7.02 5.82
C SER A 89 -18.23 -7.99 6.14
N SER A 90 -18.19 -9.14 5.46
CA SER A 90 -17.10 -10.12 5.61
C SER A 90 -16.14 -10.13 4.40
N PRO A 91 -14.85 -10.45 4.60
CA PRO A 91 -13.90 -10.61 3.50
C PRO A 91 -14.37 -11.61 2.43
N ARG A 92 -15.07 -12.67 2.86
CA ARG A 92 -15.63 -13.71 1.97
C ARG A 92 -16.75 -13.14 1.09
N ALA A 93 -17.64 -12.31 1.65
CA ALA A 93 -18.69 -11.66 0.88
C ALA A 93 -18.10 -10.70 -0.17
N VAL A 94 -17.11 -9.90 0.20
CA VAL A 94 -16.36 -9.05 -0.74
C VAL A 94 -15.70 -9.88 -1.83
N GLY A 95 -14.99 -10.95 -1.49
CA GLY A 95 -14.37 -11.87 -2.45
C GLY A 95 -15.37 -12.47 -3.45
N ASN A 96 -16.56 -12.85 -2.99
CA ASN A 96 -17.63 -13.35 -3.85
C ASN A 96 -18.16 -12.28 -4.82
N ALA A 97 -18.34 -11.04 -4.36
CA ALA A 97 -18.75 -9.94 -5.24
C ALA A 97 -17.67 -9.60 -6.28
N LEU A 98 -16.40 -9.60 -5.88
CA LEU A 98 -15.26 -9.37 -6.80
C LEU A 98 -15.12 -10.48 -7.84
N ARG A 99 -15.34 -11.75 -7.46
CA ARG A 99 -15.36 -12.89 -8.39
C ARG A 99 -16.41 -12.75 -9.49
N ARG A 100 -17.55 -12.11 -9.17
CA ARG A 100 -18.67 -11.94 -10.10
C ARG A 100 -18.64 -10.61 -10.87
N ASN A 101 -17.56 -9.84 -10.76
CA ASN A 101 -17.40 -8.56 -11.45
C ASN A 101 -17.42 -8.74 -12.99
N PRO A 102 -18.50 -8.35 -13.70
CA PRO A 102 -18.57 -8.49 -15.15
C PRO A 102 -17.81 -7.38 -15.88
N PHE A 103 -17.31 -6.37 -15.18
CA PHE A 103 -16.64 -5.19 -15.73
C PHE A 103 -15.12 -5.26 -15.60
N ALA A 104 -14.57 -6.44 -15.31
CA ALA A 104 -13.13 -6.64 -15.28
C ALA A 104 -12.56 -6.58 -16.71
N PRO A 105 -11.36 -5.99 -16.92
CA PRO A 105 -10.47 -5.40 -15.93
C PRO A 105 -10.70 -3.90 -15.65
N GLN A 106 -11.68 -3.25 -16.31
CA GLN A 106 -11.92 -1.81 -16.18
C GLN A 106 -12.36 -1.40 -14.77
N VAL A 107 -13.12 -2.25 -14.09
CA VAL A 107 -13.34 -2.20 -12.65
C VAL A 107 -12.25 -3.05 -11.99
N PRO A 108 -11.31 -2.45 -11.23
CA PRO A 108 -9.96 -2.97 -11.03
C PRO A 108 -9.86 -4.03 -9.93
N CYS A 109 -10.55 -5.16 -10.07
CA CYS A 109 -10.60 -6.19 -9.02
C CYS A 109 -9.23 -6.83 -8.72
N HIS A 110 -8.23 -6.64 -9.59
CA HIS A 110 -6.83 -7.03 -9.35
C HIS A 110 -6.16 -6.22 -8.22
N ARG A 111 -6.67 -5.03 -7.87
CA ARG A 111 -6.14 -4.18 -6.78
C ARG A 111 -6.51 -4.67 -5.37
N VAL A 112 -7.25 -5.77 -5.23
CA VAL A 112 -7.61 -6.34 -3.92
C VAL A 112 -6.82 -7.62 -3.68
N VAL A 113 -6.11 -7.68 -2.57
CA VAL A 113 -5.25 -8.80 -2.19
C VAL A 113 -5.62 -9.35 -0.80
N ALA A 114 -5.03 -10.49 -0.44
CA ALA A 114 -5.18 -11.03 0.90
C ALA A 114 -4.36 -10.23 1.92
N THR A 115 -4.74 -10.33 3.19
CA THR A 115 -3.96 -9.76 4.31
C THR A 115 -2.52 -10.28 4.29
N GLY A 116 -1.56 -9.43 4.65
CA GLY A 116 -0.14 -9.78 4.61
C GLY A 116 0.47 -9.77 3.19
N GLY A 117 -0.23 -9.17 2.22
CA GLY A 117 0.27 -8.88 0.88
C GLY A 117 0.14 -10.02 -0.12
N ALA A 118 -0.27 -11.23 0.30
CA ALA A 118 -0.43 -12.36 -0.62
C ALA A 118 -1.46 -12.04 -1.71
N LEU A 119 -1.16 -12.37 -2.97
CA LEU A 119 -2.01 -12.01 -4.12
C LEU A 119 -3.47 -12.46 -3.94
N GLY A 120 -3.73 -13.63 -3.35
CA GLY A 120 -5.07 -14.17 -3.20
C GLY A 120 -5.72 -14.52 -4.55
N GLY A 121 -7.03 -14.73 -4.55
CA GLY A 121 -7.75 -15.16 -5.76
C GLY A 121 -7.89 -14.08 -6.83
N PHE A 122 -8.10 -14.52 -8.08
CA PHE A 122 -8.42 -13.66 -9.21
C PHE A 122 -9.35 -14.36 -10.21
N LYS A 123 -10.38 -13.66 -10.69
CA LYS A 123 -11.38 -14.18 -11.63
C LYS A 123 -11.95 -15.57 -11.27
N GLY A 124 -12.06 -15.87 -9.98
CA GLY A 124 -12.61 -17.14 -9.48
C GLY A 124 -11.62 -18.28 -9.28
N HIS A 125 -10.34 -18.08 -9.60
CA HIS A 125 -9.28 -19.05 -9.32
C HIS A 125 -8.45 -18.60 -8.11
N TRP A 126 -8.05 -19.56 -7.28
CA TRP A 126 -7.22 -19.31 -6.10
C TRP A 126 -5.74 -19.34 -6.45
N SER A 127 -4.92 -18.61 -5.67
CA SER A 127 -3.47 -18.67 -5.76
C SER A 127 -2.87 -19.53 -4.65
N THR A 128 -1.85 -20.32 -4.95
CA THR A 128 -1.00 -20.98 -3.94
C THR A 128 0.42 -20.50 -4.14
N ASN A 129 1.04 -19.93 -3.10
CA ASN A 129 2.41 -19.39 -3.15
C ASN A 129 2.67 -18.43 -4.33
N GLY A 130 1.68 -17.62 -4.67
CA GLY A 130 1.79 -16.68 -5.78
C GLY A 130 1.58 -17.29 -7.17
N GLU A 131 1.16 -18.54 -7.27
CA GLU A 131 0.92 -19.24 -8.54
C GLU A 131 -0.56 -19.65 -8.68
N GLY A 132 -1.04 -19.76 -9.92
CA GLY A 132 -2.40 -20.17 -10.23
C GLY A 132 -2.84 -19.69 -11.62
N ILE A 133 -3.89 -20.31 -12.15
CA ILE A 133 -4.34 -20.18 -13.55
C ILE A 133 -4.45 -18.71 -14.01
N THR A 134 -4.95 -17.83 -13.15
CA THR A 134 -5.20 -16.41 -13.48
C THR A 134 -4.23 -15.45 -12.79
N ILE A 135 -3.28 -15.97 -12.03
CA ILE A 135 -2.42 -15.16 -11.15
C ILE A 135 -1.39 -14.38 -11.94
N ASP A 136 -0.90 -14.93 -13.05
CA ASP A 136 0.01 -14.19 -13.93
C ASP A 136 -0.66 -12.99 -14.59
N GLU A 137 -1.95 -13.09 -14.92
CA GLU A 137 -2.73 -11.94 -15.39
C GLU A 137 -2.84 -10.88 -14.29
N LYS A 138 -3.15 -11.28 -13.05
CA LYS A 138 -3.20 -10.34 -11.91
C LYS A 138 -1.86 -9.66 -11.66
N LYS A 139 -0.75 -10.42 -11.65
CA LYS A 139 0.61 -9.88 -11.51
C LYS A 139 0.91 -8.88 -12.62
N ARG A 140 0.57 -9.20 -13.87
CA ARG A 140 0.81 -8.32 -15.04
C ARG A 140 0.04 -7.00 -14.90
N LEU A 141 -1.23 -7.04 -14.51
CA LEU A 141 -2.05 -5.84 -14.29
C LEU A 141 -1.46 -4.96 -13.18
N LEU A 142 -1.13 -5.56 -12.04
CA LEU A 142 -0.50 -4.86 -10.92
C LEU A 142 0.85 -4.23 -11.29
N ARG A 143 1.73 -4.98 -11.97
CA ARG A 143 3.03 -4.47 -12.43
C ARG A 143 2.89 -3.34 -13.44
N LYS A 144 1.89 -3.40 -14.34
CA LYS A 144 1.60 -2.31 -15.29
C LYS A 144 1.21 -1.02 -14.56
N GLU A 145 0.62 -1.12 -13.37
CA GLU A 145 0.29 0.01 -12.52
C GLU A 145 1.44 0.43 -11.58
N GLY A 146 2.60 -0.22 -11.65
CA GLY A 146 3.77 0.11 -10.81
C GLY A 146 3.82 -0.62 -9.46
N VAL A 147 2.93 -1.57 -9.20
CA VAL A 147 2.93 -2.34 -7.94
C VAL A 147 4.09 -3.35 -7.93
N LYS A 148 4.88 -3.32 -6.85
CA LYS A 148 5.99 -4.26 -6.63
C LYS A 148 5.49 -5.55 -5.99
N ILE A 149 5.94 -6.68 -6.52
CA ILE A 149 5.59 -8.03 -6.05
C ILE A 149 6.89 -8.80 -5.85
N ASP A 150 7.06 -9.40 -4.68
CA ASP A 150 8.24 -10.21 -4.35
C ASP A 150 8.23 -11.59 -5.06
N PRO A 151 9.34 -12.35 -4.99
CA PRO A 151 9.40 -13.70 -5.58
C PRO A 151 8.39 -14.69 -5.01
N ALA A 152 7.90 -14.49 -3.78
CA ALA A 152 6.88 -15.33 -3.15
C ALA A 152 5.44 -14.93 -3.56
N GLY A 153 5.29 -13.95 -4.46
CA GLY A 153 3.99 -13.49 -4.92
C GLY A 153 3.24 -12.65 -3.88
N ARG A 154 3.95 -11.88 -3.05
CA ARG A 154 3.37 -10.90 -2.15
C ARG A 154 3.59 -9.49 -2.67
N VAL A 155 2.54 -8.68 -2.60
CA VAL A 155 2.61 -7.24 -2.86
C VAL A 155 3.36 -6.56 -1.73
N LEU A 156 4.28 -5.67 -2.10
CA LEU A 156 5.07 -4.86 -1.17
C LEU A 156 4.41 -3.51 -0.93
N GLY A 157 4.57 -2.98 0.29
CA GLY A 157 4.02 -1.68 0.71
C GLY A 157 2.80 -1.81 1.63
N THR A 158 2.29 -0.68 2.07
CA THR A 158 1.13 -0.60 2.98
C THR A 158 -0.16 -0.65 2.15
N PRO A 159 -1.15 -1.49 2.53
CA PRO A 159 -2.44 -1.47 1.88
C PRO A 159 -3.13 -0.11 2.00
N TRP A 160 -3.71 0.36 0.89
CA TRP A 160 -4.47 1.60 0.83
C TRP A 160 -5.80 1.46 1.60
N SER A 161 -6.08 2.45 2.44
CA SER A 161 -7.25 2.50 3.33
C SER A 161 -8.03 3.82 3.26
N GLY A 162 -7.75 4.66 2.27
CA GLY A 162 -8.34 6.00 2.13
C GLY A 162 -9.78 6.02 1.58
N PHE A 163 -10.59 5.03 1.93
CA PHE A 163 -11.98 4.94 1.48
C PHE A 163 -12.83 6.09 2.04
N THR A 164 -13.75 6.61 1.23
CA THR A 164 -14.72 7.65 1.59
C THR A 164 -16.15 7.13 1.54
#